data_AF-A0A968QAV6-F1
#
_entry.id   AF-A0A968QAV6-F1
#
_cell.length_a   1.000
_cell.length_b   1.000
_cell.length_c   1.000
_cell.angle_alpha   90.00
_cell.angle_beta   90.00
_cell.angle_gamma   90.00
#
_symmetry.space_group_name_H-M   'P 1'
#
loop_
_entity.id
_entity.type
_entity.pdbx_description
1 polymer ?
#
loop_
_entity_poly.entity_id
_entity_poly.type
_entity_poly.pdbx_seq_one_letter_code
_entity_poly.pdbx_strand_id
1 'polypeptide(L)'
;MKINFGNGNSALPGDEYILDSGEGYSADRGFGWVTQDSLDNSNPTPIDITANTRDRDSIDDQARDTLIHLQYPEELPGIPGEESPVTTPSAWEYDLANGTYQVTVSVGDPDFTDSNHVINIEGESAISGFQPTSDNLFSEVTTVVEVTDGKLTLDAIGGDNTKLNFVEIANEDGTDLGSDNGTTGSDGTGSDNGDGTNASLDSGSDDGTISGDGASSFTDSTNLVQAVDGGINFNFGTGSGDSSGFTQDTGAAYDADRGYGWVTQDSAGTENLTPIDLSANGRDRDTLFTDADGNQFQDPARDSLIHLQYPTGTDVFNATAELTPAAWEYDLANGQYEVTVGVGDSDFSDSNHVINVEGESLIAGFTPTAGAQEFTEASSIIDVNDGRLTIDAIGGDNTKLNFIEIASLDVGGGII
;
A
#
# COMPACT_ATOMS: atom_id res chain seq x y z
N MET A 1 17.46 -4.78 -10.98
CA MET A 1 16.94 -6.04 -11.55
C MET A 1 15.71 -5.72 -12.37
N LYS A 2 15.53 -6.34 -13.55
CA LYS A 2 14.32 -6.15 -14.37
C LYS A 2 13.81 -7.50 -14.85
N ILE A 3 12.54 -7.79 -14.59
CA ILE A 3 11.87 -9.03 -14.99
C ILE A 3 10.75 -8.64 -15.95
N ASN A 4 10.72 -9.25 -17.14
CA ASN A 4 9.58 -9.17 -18.05
C ASN A 4 8.86 -10.52 -18.03
N PHE A 5 7.53 -10.49 -17.93
CA PHE A 5 6.69 -11.68 -17.90
C PHE A 5 6.16 -11.98 -19.29
N GLY A 6 6.39 -13.21 -19.77
CA GLY A 6 6.01 -13.61 -21.12
C GLY A 6 6.26 -15.09 -21.37
N ASN A 7 5.76 -15.59 -22.50
CA ASN A 7 5.97 -17.00 -22.82
C ASN A 7 7.45 -17.30 -23.09
N GLY A 8 7.84 -18.58 -23.04
CA GLY A 8 9.24 -19.00 -23.15
C GLY A 8 9.95 -18.66 -24.48
N ASN A 9 9.26 -18.09 -25.47
CA ASN A 9 9.83 -17.63 -26.73
C ASN A 9 9.73 -16.10 -26.92
N SER A 10 9.19 -15.38 -25.94
CA SER A 10 9.03 -13.93 -26.03
C SER A 10 10.37 -13.22 -26.19
N ALA A 11 10.38 -12.22 -27.06
CA ALA A 11 11.51 -11.29 -27.14
C ALA A 11 11.54 -10.44 -25.85
N LEU A 12 12.74 -10.08 -25.41
CA LEU A 12 12.92 -9.17 -24.28
C LEU A 12 13.08 -7.72 -24.76
N PRO A 13 12.66 -6.72 -23.96
CA PRO A 13 12.80 -5.31 -24.33
C PRO A 13 14.26 -4.87 -24.44
N GLY A 14 15.14 -5.51 -23.66
CA GLY A 14 16.58 -5.27 -23.63
C GLY A 14 17.33 -6.41 -22.95
N ASP A 15 18.67 -6.41 -23.08
CA ASP A 15 19.55 -7.44 -22.51
C ASP A 15 19.59 -7.39 -20.96
N GLU A 16 19.12 -6.30 -20.37
CA GLU A 16 18.99 -6.08 -18.93
C GLU A 16 17.77 -6.77 -18.30
N TYR A 17 16.80 -7.20 -19.11
CA TYR A 17 15.63 -7.94 -18.63
C TYR A 17 15.95 -9.43 -18.50
N ILE A 18 15.33 -10.05 -17.50
CA ILE A 18 15.23 -11.49 -17.37
C ILE A 18 13.80 -11.87 -17.73
N LEU A 19 13.64 -12.92 -18.53
CA LEU A 19 12.33 -13.49 -18.81
C LEU A 19 11.90 -14.37 -17.63
N ASP A 20 10.72 -14.11 -17.08
CA ASP A 20 9.99 -15.07 -16.26
C ASP A 20 8.82 -15.62 -17.08
N SER A 21 8.82 -16.94 -17.26
CA SER A 21 7.82 -17.64 -18.07
C SER A 21 6.77 -18.38 -17.26
N GLY A 22 6.62 -18.06 -15.97
CA GLY A 22 5.56 -18.61 -15.14
C GLY A 22 5.98 -19.83 -14.32
N GLU A 23 7.26 -20.19 -14.26
CA GLU A 23 7.68 -21.35 -13.49
C GLU A 23 7.61 -21.08 -11.99
N GLY A 24 7.22 -22.11 -11.22
CA GLY A 24 7.11 -21.99 -9.78
C GLY A 24 8.42 -21.59 -9.10
N TYR A 25 8.28 -20.93 -7.96
CA TYR A 25 9.40 -20.47 -7.17
C TYR A 25 10.41 -21.60 -6.89
N SER A 26 11.69 -21.30 -7.07
CA SER A 26 12.77 -22.20 -6.68
C SER A 26 13.99 -21.44 -6.16
N ALA A 27 14.62 -21.96 -5.13
CA ALA A 27 15.83 -21.37 -4.55
C ALA A 27 17.02 -21.34 -5.54
N ASP A 28 17.02 -22.18 -6.58
CA ASP A 28 18.07 -22.16 -7.61
C ASP A 28 17.93 -20.96 -8.55
N ARG A 29 16.69 -20.50 -8.81
CA ARG A 29 16.42 -19.28 -9.60
C ARG A 29 16.47 -18.04 -8.73
N GLY A 30 16.14 -18.19 -7.45
CA GLY A 30 15.93 -17.08 -6.53
C GLY A 30 14.64 -16.31 -6.78
N PHE A 31 13.73 -16.82 -7.62
CA PHE A 31 12.41 -16.23 -7.84
C PHE A 31 11.44 -17.21 -8.49
N GLY A 32 10.16 -16.84 -8.54
CA GLY A 32 9.10 -17.49 -9.30
C GLY A 32 7.76 -17.47 -8.58
N TRP A 33 6.85 -18.32 -9.04
CA TRP A 33 5.44 -18.27 -8.65
C TRP A 33 5.08 -19.20 -7.49
N VAL A 34 4.22 -18.72 -6.60
CA VAL A 34 3.63 -19.47 -5.48
C VAL A 34 2.11 -19.33 -5.49
N THR A 35 1.39 -20.24 -4.84
CA THR A 35 -0.06 -20.07 -4.67
C THR A 35 -0.34 -18.88 -3.76
N GLN A 36 -1.26 -18.00 -4.14
CA GLN A 36 -1.58 -16.80 -3.36
C GLN A 36 -2.06 -17.14 -1.94
N ASP A 37 -2.88 -18.19 -1.77
CA ASP A 37 -3.36 -18.67 -0.47
C ASP A 37 -2.25 -19.23 0.44
N SER A 38 -1.00 -19.26 -0.02
CA SER A 38 0.14 -19.76 0.75
C SER A 38 1.08 -18.68 1.27
N LEU A 39 0.80 -17.40 1.02
CA LEU A 39 1.66 -16.28 1.46
C LEU A 39 1.83 -16.24 2.98
N ASP A 40 0.80 -16.59 3.76
CA ASP A 40 0.90 -16.65 5.24
C ASP A 40 1.72 -17.85 5.76
N ASN A 41 2.15 -18.77 4.88
CA ASN A 41 2.96 -19.90 5.30
C ASN A 41 4.44 -19.55 5.25
N SER A 42 5.18 -19.92 6.30
CA SER A 42 6.66 -19.85 6.34
C SER A 42 7.40 -20.56 5.17
N ASN A 43 6.68 -21.34 4.37
CA ASN A 43 7.17 -21.93 3.14
C ASN A 43 6.02 -21.95 2.12
N PRO A 44 5.83 -20.87 1.35
CA PRO A 44 4.81 -20.78 0.33
C PRO A 44 4.91 -21.94 -0.67
N THR A 45 3.77 -22.34 -1.24
CA THR A 45 3.68 -23.50 -2.12
C THR A 45 3.97 -23.07 -3.56
N PRO A 46 5.06 -23.53 -4.20
CA PRO A 46 5.35 -23.18 -5.58
C PRO A 46 4.24 -23.67 -6.53
N ILE A 47 3.92 -22.86 -7.53
CA ILE A 47 2.92 -23.16 -8.56
C ILE A 47 3.50 -22.88 -9.94
N ASP A 48 3.30 -23.78 -10.89
CA ASP A 48 3.66 -23.55 -12.28
C ASP A 48 2.44 -22.96 -13.00
N ILE A 49 2.57 -21.72 -13.46
CA ILE A 49 1.57 -21.00 -14.23
C ILE A 49 2.09 -20.64 -15.63
N THR A 50 3.00 -21.44 -16.18
CA THR A 50 3.54 -21.22 -17.54
C THR A 50 2.46 -21.07 -18.61
N ALA A 51 1.37 -21.83 -18.47
CA ALA A 51 0.19 -21.77 -19.33
C ALA A 51 -0.58 -20.43 -19.26
N ASN A 52 -0.27 -19.55 -18.30
CA ASN A 52 -0.91 -18.24 -18.11
C ASN A 52 -0.15 -17.09 -18.78
N THR A 53 0.97 -17.37 -19.45
CA THR A 53 1.77 -16.35 -20.14
C THR A 53 1.22 -16.02 -21.51
N ARG A 54 1.51 -14.81 -22.00
CA ARG A 54 1.10 -14.31 -23.32
C ARG A 54 2.19 -13.46 -23.95
N ASP A 55 2.17 -13.47 -25.27
CA ASP A 55 2.83 -12.51 -26.16
C ASP A 55 1.78 -12.14 -27.20
N ARG A 56 1.38 -10.87 -27.24
CA ARG A 56 0.27 -10.42 -28.08
C ARG A 56 0.72 -10.20 -29.53
N ASP A 57 1.97 -9.81 -29.74
CA ASP A 57 2.50 -9.37 -31.04
C ASP A 57 1.64 -8.25 -31.64
N SER A 58 1.17 -7.34 -30.77
CA SER A 58 0.17 -6.31 -31.09
C SER A 58 0.75 -4.90 -31.05
N ILE A 59 1.78 -4.64 -30.23
CA ILE A 59 2.44 -3.34 -30.10
C ILE A 59 3.97 -3.48 -30.12
N ASP A 60 4.67 -2.43 -30.54
CA ASP A 60 6.15 -2.41 -30.62
C ASP A 60 6.82 -2.39 -29.23
N ASP A 61 6.08 -2.02 -28.18
CA ASP A 61 6.59 -1.96 -26.81
C ASP A 61 6.58 -3.36 -26.18
N GLN A 62 7.68 -4.08 -26.36
CA GLN A 62 7.85 -5.45 -25.89
C GLN A 62 7.66 -5.62 -24.38
N ALA A 63 7.89 -4.57 -23.57
CA ALA A 63 7.72 -4.65 -22.13
C ALA A 63 6.24 -4.77 -21.74
N ARG A 64 5.33 -4.27 -22.58
CA ARG A 64 3.87 -4.27 -22.37
C ARG A 64 3.10 -5.16 -23.35
N ASP A 65 3.77 -5.67 -24.37
CA ASP A 65 3.20 -6.63 -25.34
C ASP A 65 3.16 -8.07 -24.78
N THR A 66 3.99 -8.35 -23.78
CA THR A 66 4.01 -9.62 -23.03
C THR A 66 3.38 -9.46 -21.65
N LEU A 67 2.74 -10.53 -21.16
CA LEU A 67 2.10 -10.54 -19.85
C LEU A 67 1.95 -11.94 -19.29
N ILE A 68 1.58 -11.99 -18.01
CA ILE A 68 1.15 -13.21 -17.33
C ILE A 68 -0.11 -12.96 -16.48
N HIS A 69 -1.04 -13.91 -16.50
CA HIS A 69 -2.27 -13.82 -15.69
C HIS A 69 -2.04 -14.36 -14.26
N LEU A 70 -2.33 -13.54 -13.26
CA LEU A 70 -2.20 -13.89 -11.83
C LEU A 70 -3.44 -14.64 -11.30
N GLN A 71 -4.62 -14.30 -11.83
CA GLN A 71 -5.88 -15.03 -11.59
C GLN A 71 -6.61 -15.25 -12.92
N TYR A 72 -6.31 -16.34 -13.63
CA TYR A 72 -7.00 -16.63 -14.89
C TYR A 72 -8.48 -16.98 -14.63
N PRO A 73 -9.46 -16.28 -15.22
CA PRO A 73 -10.88 -16.55 -14.94
C PRO A 73 -11.36 -17.91 -15.49
N GLU A 74 -12.10 -18.67 -14.67
CA GLU A 74 -12.58 -20.02 -15.02
C GLU A 74 -13.55 -20.04 -16.22
N GLU A 75 -14.25 -18.93 -16.45
CA GLU A 75 -15.24 -18.78 -17.50
C GLU A 75 -14.65 -18.47 -18.89
N LEU A 76 -13.37 -18.08 -18.95
CA LEU A 76 -12.73 -17.78 -20.23
C LEU A 76 -12.43 -19.08 -21.01
N PRO A 77 -12.50 -19.04 -22.36
CA PRO A 77 -12.39 -20.23 -23.21
C PRO A 77 -10.97 -20.86 -23.23
N GLY A 78 -10.06 -20.39 -22.40
CA GLY A 78 -8.65 -20.77 -22.38
C GLY A 78 -7.77 -19.84 -23.21
N ILE A 79 -6.47 -20.09 -23.14
CA ILE A 79 -5.43 -19.35 -23.87
C ILE A 79 -5.12 -20.10 -25.18
N PRO A 80 -5.34 -19.49 -26.36
CA PRO A 80 -4.96 -20.13 -27.62
C PRO A 80 -3.48 -20.55 -27.64
N GLY A 81 -3.23 -21.84 -27.84
CA GLY A 81 -1.88 -22.40 -27.91
C GLY A 81 -1.38 -23.02 -26.61
N GLU A 82 -2.04 -22.75 -25.48
CA GLU A 82 -1.64 -23.27 -24.17
C GLU A 82 -2.57 -24.38 -23.67
N GLU A 83 -2.01 -25.36 -22.95
CA GLU A 83 -2.78 -26.43 -22.34
C GLU A 83 -3.29 -25.99 -20.97
N SER A 84 -4.61 -25.84 -20.82
CA SER A 84 -5.31 -25.62 -19.54
C SER A 84 -4.71 -24.53 -18.64
N PRO A 85 -5.05 -23.25 -18.88
CA PRO A 85 -4.65 -22.15 -18.00
C PRO A 85 -4.98 -22.44 -16.54
N VAL A 86 -4.10 -21.99 -15.66
CA VAL A 86 -4.20 -22.21 -14.23
C VAL A 86 -5.08 -21.12 -13.61
N THR A 87 -6.20 -21.55 -13.04
CA THR A 87 -7.20 -20.65 -12.43
C THR A 87 -6.97 -20.42 -10.94
N THR A 88 -6.01 -21.14 -10.33
CA THR A 88 -5.59 -20.89 -8.95
C THR A 88 -4.88 -19.55 -8.87
N PRO A 89 -5.34 -18.60 -8.04
CA PRO A 89 -4.65 -17.34 -7.83
C PRO A 89 -3.20 -17.54 -7.40
N SER A 90 -2.32 -16.74 -7.97
CA SER A 90 -0.87 -16.87 -7.83
C SER A 90 -0.23 -15.56 -7.40
N ALA A 91 0.86 -15.68 -6.65
CA ALA A 91 1.73 -14.60 -6.22
C ALA A 91 3.16 -14.89 -6.70
N TRP A 92 3.99 -13.87 -6.78
CA TRP A 92 5.36 -13.94 -7.25
C TRP A 92 6.32 -13.55 -6.13
N GLU A 93 7.38 -14.32 -5.95
CA GLU A 93 8.43 -14.05 -4.97
C GLU A 93 9.80 -13.91 -5.62
N TYR A 94 10.65 -13.05 -5.06
CA TYR A 94 12.04 -12.87 -5.45
C TYR A 94 12.94 -12.76 -4.21
N ASP A 95 13.97 -13.58 -4.13
CA ASP A 95 14.99 -13.55 -3.08
C ASP A 95 15.70 -12.18 -3.09
N LEU A 96 15.44 -11.39 -2.06
CA LEU A 96 15.97 -10.05 -1.91
C LEU A 96 16.38 -9.85 -0.46
N ALA A 97 17.60 -9.35 -0.23
CA ALA A 97 18.03 -9.09 1.14
C ALA A 97 17.08 -8.07 1.81
N ASN A 98 16.93 -8.16 3.13
CA ASN A 98 16.14 -7.17 3.85
C ASN A 98 16.68 -5.76 3.62
N GLY A 99 15.78 -4.82 3.41
CA GLY A 99 16.11 -3.43 3.13
C GLY A 99 15.00 -2.73 2.36
N THR A 100 15.25 -1.46 2.05
CA THR A 100 14.31 -0.60 1.34
C THR A 100 14.66 -0.55 -0.14
N TYR A 101 13.66 -0.72 -1.00
CA TYR A 101 13.82 -0.85 -2.44
C TYR A 101 12.79 -0.02 -3.19
N GLN A 102 13.21 0.54 -4.31
CA GLN A 102 12.29 1.12 -5.29
C GLN A 102 11.84 0.00 -6.24
N VAL A 103 10.53 -0.18 -6.35
CA VAL A 103 9.92 -1.21 -7.20
C VAL A 103 8.97 -0.55 -8.19
N THR A 104 9.17 -0.83 -9.48
CA THR A 104 8.28 -0.41 -10.56
C THR A 104 7.55 -1.62 -11.12
N VAL A 105 6.23 -1.58 -11.22
CA VAL A 105 5.40 -2.64 -11.81
C VAL A 105 4.52 -2.07 -12.90
N SER A 106 4.25 -2.87 -13.95
CA SER A 106 3.27 -2.51 -14.97
C SER A 106 2.26 -3.63 -15.22
N VAL A 107 1.00 -3.26 -15.39
CA VAL A 107 -0.12 -4.15 -15.70
C VAL A 107 -0.90 -3.66 -16.92
N GLY A 108 -1.58 -4.59 -17.60
CA GLY A 108 -2.45 -4.30 -18.73
C GLY A 108 -2.36 -5.32 -19.85
N ASP A 109 -3.10 -5.05 -20.93
CA ASP A 109 -3.14 -5.88 -22.14
C ASP A 109 -3.42 -4.99 -23.36
N PRO A 110 -2.60 -5.04 -24.42
CA PRO A 110 -2.84 -4.22 -25.61
C PRO A 110 -4.15 -4.57 -26.33
N ASP A 111 -4.68 -5.78 -26.13
CA ASP A 111 -5.81 -6.29 -26.88
C ASP A 111 -7.12 -6.29 -26.07
N PHE A 112 -7.07 -6.15 -24.74
CA PHE A 112 -8.20 -6.39 -23.86
C PHE A 112 -8.35 -5.35 -22.74
N THR A 113 -9.61 -5.07 -22.38
CA THR A 113 -10.02 -4.13 -21.32
C THR A 113 -10.90 -4.84 -20.27
N ASP A 114 -10.77 -6.16 -20.18
CA ASP A 114 -11.69 -7.06 -19.48
C ASP A 114 -11.23 -7.44 -18.07
N SER A 115 -10.59 -6.50 -17.36
CA SER A 115 -9.86 -6.79 -16.12
C SER A 115 -10.02 -5.68 -15.10
N ASN A 116 -9.86 -6.06 -13.84
CA ASN A 116 -9.65 -5.16 -12.72
C ASN A 116 -8.26 -5.46 -12.14
N HIS A 117 -7.26 -4.71 -12.56
CA HIS A 117 -5.86 -5.01 -12.23
C HIS A 117 -5.51 -4.51 -10.84
N VAL A 118 -5.13 -5.42 -9.95
CA VAL A 118 -4.54 -5.13 -8.64
C VAL A 118 -3.16 -5.75 -8.55
N ILE A 119 -2.21 -5.02 -7.95
CA ILE A 119 -0.90 -5.49 -7.51
C ILE A 119 -0.64 -4.96 -6.11
N ASN A 120 -0.31 -5.85 -5.19
CA ASN A 120 0.23 -5.52 -3.87
C ASN A 120 1.71 -5.94 -3.82
N ILE A 121 2.53 -5.17 -3.12
CA ILE A 121 3.98 -5.39 -2.97
C ILE A 121 4.29 -5.34 -1.48
N GLU A 122 4.88 -6.41 -0.93
CA GLU A 122 5.09 -6.55 0.52
C GLU A 122 3.79 -6.39 1.36
N GLY A 123 2.64 -6.73 0.78
CA GLY A 123 1.32 -6.56 1.40
C GLY A 123 0.69 -5.18 1.23
N GLU A 124 1.44 -4.21 0.70
CA GLU A 124 0.97 -2.83 0.46
C GLU A 124 0.45 -2.65 -0.97
N SER A 125 -0.63 -1.90 -1.16
CA SER A 125 -1.22 -1.73 -2.50
C SER A 125 -0.35 -0.83 -3.38
N ALA A 126 0.05 -1.33 -4.56
CA ALA A 126 0.80 -0.57 -5.56
C ALA A 126 -0.05 -0.24 -6.80
N ILE A 127 -0.89 -1.17 -7.25
CA ILE A 127 -1.92 -0.92 -8.26
C ILE A 127 -3.23 -1.45 -7.69
N SER A 128 -4.29 -0.66 -7.74
CA SER A 128 -5.44 -0.78 -6.84
C SER A 128 -6.76 -0.86 -7.61
N GLY A 129 -6.84 -1.72 -8.63
CA GLY A 129 -8.06 -1.92 -9.41
C GLY A 129 -8.11 -1.08 -10.69
N PHE A 130 -6.97 -0.94 -11.36
CA PHE A 130 -6.91 -0.31 -12.67
C PHE A 130 -7.78 -1.08 -13.66
N GLN A 131 -8.81 -0.42 -14.18
CA GLN A 131 -9.69 -0.94 -15.23
C GLN A 131 -9.31 -0.31 -16.57
N PRO A 132 -8.72 -1.07 -17.52
CA PRO A 132 -8.27 -0.50 -18.77
C PRO A 132 -9.46 0.00 -19.61
N THR A 133 -9.21 1.05 -20.39
CA THR A 133 -10.15 1.58 -21.40
C THR A 133 -9.50 1.53 -22.78
N SER A 134 -10.25 1.79 -23.84
CA SER A 134 -9.68 1.85 -25.20
C SER A 134 -8.60 2.94 -25.36
N ASP A 135 -8.64 3.96 -24.50
CA ASP A 135 -7.74 5.11 -24.57
C ASP A 135 -6.60 5.00 -23.54
N ASN A 136 -6.71 4.08 -22.56
CA ASN A 136 -5.69 3.80 -21.56
C ASN A 136 -5.66 2.31 -21.21
N LEU A 137 -4.72 1.57 -21.81
CA LEU A 137 -4.66 0.11 -21.75
C LEU A 137 -3.73 -0.42 -20.64
N PHE A 138 -2.88 0.43 -20.09
CA PHE A 138 -1.82 0.04 -19.17
C PHE A 138 -1.75 0.99 -17.98
N SER A 139 -1.31 0.46 -16.84
CA SER A 139 -0.89 1.25 -15.69
C SER A 139 0.51 0.84 -15.28
N GLU A 140 1.29 1.81 -14.82
CA GLU A 140 2.63 1.62 -14.31
C GLU A 140 2.81 2.47 -13.06
N VAL A 141 3.29 1.86 -11.99
CA VAL A 141 3.54 2.52 -10.72
C VAL A 141 4.95 2.22 -10.27
N THR A 142 5.61 3.23 -9.69
CA THR A 142 6.85 3.08 -8.95
C THR A 142 6.60 3.44 -7.49
N THR A 143 6.96 2.54 -6.57
CA THR A 143 6.80 2.73 -5.13
C THR A 143 8.07 2.30 -4.39
N VAL A 144 8.17 2.67 -3.12
CA VAL A 144 9.25 2.25 -2.21
C VAL A 144 8.67 1.28 -1.19
N VAL A 145 9.33 0.12 -1.02
CA VAL A 145 8.88 -0.93 -0.09
C VAL A 145 10.02 -1.40 0.79
N GLU A 146 9.70 -1.89 1.99
CA GLU A 146 10.63 -2.52 2.90
C GLU A 146 10.49 -4.05 2.86
N VAL A 147 11.55 -4.74 2.47
CA VAL A 147 11.65 -6.20 2.58
C VAL A 147 12.16 -6.59 3.95
N THR A 148 11.42 -7.43 4.67
CA THR A 148 11.73 -7.78 6.07
C THR A 148 12.01 -9.27 6.31
N ASP A 149 11.73 -10.14 5.34
CA ASP A 149 11.82 -11.60 5.49
C ASP A 149 12.80 -12.27 4.51
N GLY A 150 13.47 -11.47 3.68
CA GLY A 150 14.43 -11.93 2.68
C GLY A 150 13.81 -12.22 1.32
N LYS A 151 12.56 -11.82 1.08
CA LYS A 151 11.86 -11.95 -0.19
C LYS A 151 11.05 -10.70 -0.51
N LEU A 152 11.11 -10.26 -1.77
CA LEU A 152 10.09 -9.38 -2.32
C LEU A 152 8.91 -10.23 -2.79
N THR A 153 7.71 -9.87 -2.38
CA THR A 153 6.45 -10.56 -2.64
C THR A 153 5.51 -9.64 -3.40
N LEU A 154 5.02 -10.11 -4.54
CA LEU A 154 3.97 -9.48 -5.33
C LEU A 154 2.74 -10.38 -5.37
N ASP A 155 1.57 -9.84 -5.10
CA ASP A 155 0.30 -10.55 -5.27
C ASP A 155 -0.75 -9.67 -5.96
N ALA A 156 -1.91 -10.23 -6.24
CA ALA A 156 -3.02 -9.50 -6.84
C ALA A 156 -4.34 -9.72 -6.06
N ILE A 157 -4.25 -9.91 -4.74
CA ILE A 157 -5.41 -10.00 -3.84
C ILE A 157 -6.28 -8.74 -4.01
N GLY A 158 -7.58 -8.93 -4.28
CA GLY A 158 -8.53 -7.85 -4.56
C GLY A 158 -8.70 -7.54 -6.05
N GLY A 159 -7.85 -8.08 -6.92
CA GLY A 159 -7.96 -7.97 -8.37
C GLY A 159 -8.78 -9.09 -9.00
N ASP A 160 -9.18 -8.86 -10.25
CA ASP A 160 -9.79 -9.85 -11.12
C ASP A 160 -9.07 -9.84 -12.47
N ASN A 161 -8.55 -11.00 -12.88
CA ASN A 161 -7.84 -11.14 -14.15
C ASN A 161 -6.63 -10.20 -14.25
N THR A 162 -5.87 -10.01 -13.16
CA THR A 162 -4.65 -9.19 -13.19
C THR A 162 -3.67 -9.76 -14.21
N LYS A 163 -3.16 -8.88 -15.08
CA LYS A 163 -2.18 -9.20 -16.11
C LYS A 163 -0.93 -8.37 -15.86
N LEU A 164 0.12 -9.00 -15.33
CA LEU A 164 1.38 -8.34 -15.01
C LEU A 164 2.29 -8.39 -16.23
N ASN A 165 2.85 -7.24 -16.61
CA ASN A 165 3.74 -7.09 -17.75
C ASN A 165 5.21 -7.22 -17.31
N PHE A 166 5.65 -6.40 -16.37
CA PHE A 166 7.03 -6.43 -15.86
C PHE A 166 7.11 -5.97 -14.40
N VAL A 167 8.23 -6.30 -13.76
CA VAL A 167 8.68 -5.70 -12.49
C VAL A 167 10.15 -5.25 -12.61
N GLU A 168 10.45 -4.05 -12.16
CA GLU A 168 11.80 -3.54 -11.98
C GLU A 168 12.07 -3.29 -10.49
N ILE A 169 13.23 -3.70 -10.02
CA ILE A 169 13.65 -3.57 -8.63
C ILE A 169 14.99 -2.87 -8.62
N ALA A 170 15.07 -1.75 -7.92
CA ALA A 170 16.26 -0.94 -7.74
C ALA A 170 16.51 -0.71 -6.24
N ASN A 171 17.73 -0.30 -5.87
CA ASN A 171 17.97 0.24 -4.54
C ASN A 171 17.04 1.44 -4.30
N GLU A 172 16.80 1.80 -3.04
CA GLU A 172 15.97 2.95 -2.65
C GLU A 172 16.31 4.25 -3.41
N ASP A 173 17.60 4.47 -3.72
CA ASP A 173 18.07 5.64 -4.47
C ASP A 173 17.87 5.54 -6.01
N GLY A 174 17.15 4.52 -6.48
CA GLY A 174 16.87 4.24 -7.89
C GLY A 174 18.05 3.62 -8.66
N THR A 175 19.16 3.30 -7.99
CA THR A 175 20.29 2.62 -8.65
C THR A 175 20.03 1.13 -8.81
N ASP A 176 20.48 0.54 -9.91
CA ASP A 176 20.30 -0.90 -10.17
C ASP A 176 20.93 -1.76 -9.07
N LEU A 177 20.34 -2.93 -8.79
CA LEU A 177 20.72 -3.90 -7.72
C LEU A 177 22.11 -4.55 -7.92
N GLY A 178 22.98 -3.95 -8.71
CA GLY A 178 24.38 -4.31 -8.84
C GLY A 178 24.76 -4.59 -10.29
N SER A 179 25.38 -3.61 -10.92
CA SER A 179 26.37 -3.84 -11.99
C SER A 179 27.76 -4.18 -11.40
N ASP A 180 27.82 -4.95 -10.31
CA ASP A 180 29.08 -5.47 -9.79
C ASP A 180 29.34 -6.89 -10.29
N ASN A 181 30.03 -6.94 -11.44
CA ASN A 181 30.53 -8.16 -12.03
C ASN A 181 31.67 -8.75 -11.16
N GLY A 182 31.29 -9.52 -10.15
CA GLY A 182 32.02 -10.64 -9.55
C GLY A 182 33.45 -10.39 -9.06
N THR A 183 33.65 -10.42 -7.74
CA THR A 183 34.77 -11.15 -7.13
C THR A 183 34.39 -11.64 -5.75
N THR A 184 34.54 -12.94 -5.55
CA THR A 184 34.49 -13.67 -4.27
C THR A 184 35.19 -12.96 -3.10
N GLY A 185 34.54 -12.91 -1.94
CA GLY A 185 35.18 -12.70 -0.64
C GLY A 185 34.20 -13.10 0.48
N SER A 186 34.12 -14.37 0.87
CA SER A 186 34.99 -14.99 1.88
C SER A 186 35.12 -14.13 3.15
N ASP A 187 34.26 -14.45 4.12
CA ASP A 187 34.61 -14.70 5.51
C ASP A 187 35.72 -13.80 6.10
N GLY A 188 35.31 -12.64 6.62
CA GLY A 188 36.18 -11.68 7.30
C GLY A 188 36.55 -12.12 8.72
N THR A 189 37.45 -13.11 8.84
CA THR A 189 38.23 -13.31 10.07
C THR A 189 39.63 -12.69 9.91
N GLY A 190 40.00 -11.80 10.84
CA GLY A 190 41.34 -11.21 10.96
C GLY A 190 41.27 -9.72 11.28
N SER A 191 41.17 -9.32 12.55
CA SER A 191 42.35 -9.02 13.39
C SER A 191 43.38 -8.15 12.69
N ASP A 192 43.33 -6.84 12.93
CA ASP A 192 44.56 -6.15 13.30
C ASP A 192 44.34 -5.13 14.43
N ASN A 193 45.29 -5.17 15.35
CA ASN A 193 45.36 -4.39 16.56
C ASN A 193 45.96 -3.02 16.28
N GLY A 194 45.57 -2.01 17.05
CA GLY A 194 46.52 -0.98 17.46
C GLY A 194 45.95 0.38 17.80
N ASP A 195 46.04 0.68 19.10
CA ASP A 195 46.15 2.03 19.69
C ASP A 195 44.81 2.78 19.91
N GLY A 196 44.30 2.98 21.12
CA GLY A 196 44.91 2.93 22.43
C GLY A 196 44.70 4.25 23.18
N THR A 197 43.48 4.55 23.63
CA THR A 197 43.30 5.45 24.80
C THR A 197 42.19 4.96 25.71
N ASN A 198 42.66 4.37 26.80
CA ASN A 198 41.99 4.01 28.04
C ASN A 198 41.31 5.22 28.72
N ALA A 199 40.01 5.12 29.00
CA ALA A 199 39.38 5.78 30.14
C ALA A 199 38.50 4.75 30.85
N SER A 200 39.11 4.13 31.85
CA SER A 200 38.52 3.23 32.83
C SER A 200 37.64 3.98 33.85
N LEU A 201 36.75 3.20 34.50
CA LEU A 201 35.96 3.44 35.72
C LEU A 201 34.53 3.94 35.38
N ASP A 202 33.45 3.37 35.91
CA ASP A 202 33.26 2.74 37.21
C ASP A 202 31.97 1.88 37.21
N SER A 203 32.06 0.67 37.75
CA SER A 203 30.93 -0.21 38.03
C SER A 203 30.37 0.14 39.41
N GLY A 204 29.34 0.98 39.44
CA GLY A 204 28.58 1.29 40.65
C GLY A 204 27.17 0.72 40.56
N SER A 205 26.94 -0.43 41.19
CA SER A 205 25.62 -0.84 41.65
C SER A 205 25.17 0.14 42.74
N ASP A 206 24.10 0.90 42.51
CA ASP A 206 23.39 1.57 43.59
C ASP A 206 21.89 1.27 43.50
N ASP A 207 21.47 0.46 44.48
CA ASP A 207 20.09 0.18 44.85
C ASP A 207 19.53 1.45 45.51
N GLY A 208 18.82 2.24 44.72
CA GLY A 208 18.11 3.44 45.15
C GLY A 208 16.62 3.30 44.87
N THR A 209 15.89 2.68 45.80
CA THR A 209 14.43 2.72 45.83
C THR A 209 13.96 4.18 45.95
N ILE A 210 13.36 4.73 44.89
CA ILE A 210 12.53 5.95 44.97
C ILE A 210 11.10 5.56 44.58
N SER A 211 10.26 5.58 45.59
CA SER A 211 8.80 5.56 45.50
C SER A 211 8.31 6.96 45.14
N GLY A 212 7.43 7.09 44.14
CA GLY A 212 6.51 8.22 44.01
C GLY A 212 6.44 8.87 42.62
N ASP A 213 5.28 8.63 41.98
CA ASP A 213 4.57 9.46 41.00
C ASP A 213 5.14 9.64 39.58
N GLY A 214 4.34 9.13 38.62
CA GLY A 214 4.41 9.44 37.20
C GLY A 214 4.64 8.20 36.36
N ALA A 215 3.57 7.63 35.80
CA ALA A 215 3.68 6.71 34.68
C ALA A 215 4.37 7.47 33.54
N SER A 216 5.67 7.26 33.36
CA SER A 216 6.37 7.64 32.15
C SER A 216 5.89 6.68 31.08
N SER A 217 4.95 7.15 30.25
CA SER A 217 4.56 6.51 29.01
C SER A 217 5.82 6.22 28.20
N PHE A 218 6.19 4.94 28.14
CA PHE A 218 7.07 4.45 27.10
C PHE A 218 6.22 4.40 25.84
N THR A 219 6.14 5.52 25.11
CA THR A 219 5.66 5.50 23.74
C THR A 219 6.77 4.89 22.91
N ASP A 220 6.63 3.61 22.60
CA ASP A 220 7.42 2.99 21.56
C ASP A 220 7.03 3.63 20.22
N SER A 221 7.89 4.48 19.68
CA SER A 221 7.58 5.27 18.48
C SER A 221 7.57 4.45 17.19
N THR A 222 8.08 3.22 17.21
CA THR A 222 8.17 2.37 16.01
C THR A 222 6.85 1.69 15.65
N ASN A 223 5.87 1.64 16.56
CA ASN A 223 4.59 0.96 16.35
C ASN A 223 3.40 1.92 16.12
N LEU A 224 3.66 3.23 16.17
CA LEU A 224 2.64 4.26 15.96
C LEU A 224 2.64 4.69 14.50
N VAL A 225 1.47 5.04 13.98
CA VAL A 225 1.36 5.90 12.80
C VAL A 225 2.01 7.25 13.14
N GLN A 226 2.99 7.67 12.33
CA GLN A 226 3.79 8.87 12.55
C GLN A 226 3.50 9.90 11.46
N ALA A 227 2.97 11.06 11.87
CA ALA A 227 2.77 12.20 10.99
C ALA A 227 4.03 12.50 10.15
N VAL A 228 3.86 12.67 8.84
CA VAL A 228 4.96 13.06 7.94
C VAL A 228 5.47 14.46 8.31
N ASP A 229 6.76 14.58 8.61
CA ASP A 229 7.38 15.87 8.95
C ASP A 229 7.33 16.83 7.76
N GLY A 230 6.82 18.04 7.99
CA GLY A 230 6.56 19.02 6.94
C GLY A 230 5.40 18.66 5.99
N GLY A 231 4.73 17.53 6.20
CA GLY A 231 3.53 17.11 5.48
C GLY A 231 2.24 17.74 6.01
N ILE A 232 1.14 17.49 5.30
CA ILE A 232 -0.21 17.80 5.74
C ILE A 232 -0.81 16.51 6.28
N ASN A 233 -1.01 16.44 7.59
CA ASN A 233 -1.47 15.22 8.26
C ASN A 233 -2.81 15.48 8.95
N PHE A 234 -3.81 14.66 8.65
CA PHE A 234 -5.12 14.68 9.28
C PHE A 234 -5.43 13.36 9.95
N ASN A 235 -5.96 13.44 11.16
CA ASN A 235 -6.56 12.31 11.85
C ASN A 235 -8.06 12.57 11.99
N PHE A 236 -8.86 11.54 11.75
CA PHE A 236 -10.31 11.62 11.67
C PHE A 236 -10.93 10.92 12.85
N GLY A 237 -11.93 11.56 13.46
CA GLY A 237 -12.57 10.98 14.62
C GLY A 237 -13.41 11.94 15.42
N THR A 238 -13.40 11.75 16.73
CA THR A 238 -14.01 12.70 17.65
C THR A 238 -12.98 13.73 18.09
N GLY A 239 -13.40 14.79 18.79
CA GLY A 239 -12.47 15.77 19.34
C GLY A 239 -11.64 15.28 20.54
N SER A 240 -11.59 13.96 20.80
CA SER A 240 -10.70 13.32 21.77
C SER A 240 -9.65 12.48 21.03
N GLY A 241 -8.42 12.49 21.55
CA GLY A 241 -7.29 11.76 20.96
C GLY A 241 -6.32 12.66 20.19
N ASP A 242 -5.57 13.52 20.90
CA ASP A 242 -4.49 14.31 20.27
C ASP A 242 -3.42 13.36 19.71
N SER A 243 -3.45 13.11 18.39
CA SER A 243 -2.36 12.46 17.68
C SER A 243 -1.28 13.49 17.33
N SER A 244 -0.07 13.29 17.84
CA SER A 244 1.03 14.24 17.69
C SER A 244 1.37 14.46 16.22
N GLY A 245 1.33 15.71 15.75
CA GLY A 245 1.66 16.06 14.37
C GLY A 245 0.47 16.01 13.40
N PHE A 246 -0.69 15.52 13.85
CA PHE A 246 -1.92 15.51 13.06
C PHE A 246 -2.83 16.70 13.38
N THR A 247 -3.56 17.16 12.36
CA THR A 247 -4.72 18.03 12.53
C THR A 247 -5.95 17.15 12.74
N GLN A 248 -6.68 17.33 13.84
CA GLN A 248 -7.93 16.60 14.07
C GLN A 248 -9.04 17.16 13.17
N ASP A 249 -9.61 16.32 12.31
CA ASP A 249 -10.89 16.59 11.63
C ASP A 249 -12.01 15.82 12.33
N THR A 250 -12.96 16.58 12.91
CA THR A 250 -14.08 16.03 13.68
C THR A 250 -15.37 15.92 12.86
N GLY A 251 -15.29 15.85 11.53
CA GLY A 251 -16.47 15.71 10.67
C GLY A 251 -17.10 17.01 10.21
N ALA A 252 -16.41 18.15 10.29
CA ALA A 252 -17.01 19.44 9.94
C ALA A 252 -17.14 19.62 8.42
N ALA A 253 -18.30 20.09 7.96
CA ALA A 253 -18.59 20.35 6.55
C ALA A 253 -17.54 21.25 5.88
N TYR A 254 -17.25 21.00 4.60
CA TYR A 254 -16.30 21.80 3.83
C TYR A 254 -16.58 23.30 3.96
N ASP A 255 -15.54 24.05 4.28
CA ASP A 255 -15.58 25.49 4.43
C ASP A 255 -14.39 26.10 3.68
N ALA A 256 -14.67 27.01 2.75
CA ALA A 256 -13.65 27.58 1.87
C ALA A 256 -12.67 28.54 2.58
N ASP A 257 -13.01 29.07 3.76
CA ASP A 257 -12.07 29.86 4.55
C ASP A 257 -11.09 28.96 5.30
N ARG A 258 -11.56 27.77 5.71
CA ARG A 258 -10.74 26.71 6.33
C ARG A 258 -9.93 25.92 5.30
N GLY A 259 -10.44 25.80 4.07
CA GLY A 259 -9.81 25.09 2.95
C GLY A 259 -9.91 23.58 3.03
N TYR A 260 -10.79 23.02 3.88
CA TYR A 260 -11.04 21.58 3.89
C TYR A 260 -12.35 21.22 4.58
N GLY A 261 -12.79 19.97 4.39
CA GLY A 261 -13.87 19.33 5.12
C GLY A 261 -14.74 18.44 4.24
N TRP A 262 -15.89 18.06 4.80
CA TRP A 262 -16.74 17.03 4.22
C TRP A 262 -17.78 17.57 3.23
N VAL A 263 -18.00 16.83 2.15
CA VAL A 263 -18.99 17.09 1.11
C VAL A 263 -19.80 15.83 0.83
N THR A 264 -20.95 15.95 0.18
CA THR A 264 -21.64 14.77 -0.35
C THR A 264 -20.77 14.10 -1.42
N GLN A 265 -20.71 12.77 -1.43
CA GLN A 265 -19.92 12.00 -2.38
C GLN A 265 -20.23 12.36 -3.84
N ASP A 266 -21.51 12.61 -4.17
CA ASP A 266 -21.95 12.99 -5.52
C ASP A 266 -21.46 14.38 -5.99
N SER A 267 -20.98 15.22 -5.06
CA SER A 267 -20.46 16.57 -5.37
C SER A 267 -18.93 16.65 -5.37
N ALA A 268 -18.25 15.60 -4.95
CA ALA A 268 -16.80 15.53 -4.83
C ALA A 268 -16.11 15.76 -6.18
N GLY A 269 -14.98 16.48 -6.20
CA GLY A 269 -14.22 16.82 -7.40
C GLY A 269 -14.96 17.76 -8.37
N THR A 270 -16.12 18.30 -8.00
CA THR A 270 -16.87 19.22 -8.87
C THR A 270 -16.61 20.69 -8.49
N GLU A 271 -16.87 21.61 -9.43
CA GLU A 271 -16.80 23.05 -9.15
C GLU A 271 -17.78 23.49 -8.03
N ASN A 272 -18.90 22.76 -7.87
CA ASN A 272 -19.97 23.11 -6.93
C ASN A 272 -20.11 22.03 -5.86
N LEU A 273 -19.23 22.08 -4.87
CA LEU A 273 -19.29 21.23 -3.68
C LEU A 273 -20.62 21.42 -2.93
N THR A 274 -21.14 20.32 -2.38
CA THR A 274 -22.27 20.34 -1.44
C THR A 274 -21.76 19.93 -0.05
N PRO A 275 -21.41 20.90 0.82
CA PRO A 275 -20.87 20.61 2.15
C PRO A 275 -21.86 19.82 3.02
N ILE A 276 -21.35 18.85 3.77
CA ILE A 276 -22.14 18.00 4.67
C ILE A 276 -21.44 17.82 6.03
N ASP A 277 -22.19 17.79 7.12
CA ASP A 277 -21.63 17.63 8.47
C ASP A 277 -21.67 16.15 8.88
N LEU A 278 -20.50 15.57 9.13
CA LEU A 278 -20.29 14.19 9.59
C LEU A 278 -19.88 14.11 11.07
N SER A 279 -20.07 15.17 11.86
CA SER A 279 -19.60 15.17 13.26
C SER A 279 -20.23 14.07 14.13
N ALA A 280 -21.41 13.56 13.75
CA ALA A 280 -22.04 12.41 14.39
C ALA A 280 -21.46 11.04 13.96
N ASN A 281 -20.63 11.02 12.92
CA ASN A 281 -20.06 9.81 12.32
C ASN A 281 -18.65 9.49 12.85
N GLY A 282 -18.04 10.36 13.66
CA GLY A 282 -16.72 10.11 14.27
C GLY A 282 -16.78 9.13 15.45
N ARG A 283 -15.75 8.30 15.62
CA ARG A 283 -15.54 7.41 16.77
C ARG A 283 -14.07 7.50 17.24
N ASP A 284 -13.90 7.16 18.50
CA ASP A 284 -12.63 6.97 19.19
C ASP A 284 -12.86 5.72 20.04
N ARG A 285 -12.02 4.68 19.86
CA ARG A 285 -12.24 3.38 20.50
C ARG A 285 -11.48 3.23 21.81
N ASP A 286 -10.59 4.17 22.15
CA ASP A 286 -9.68 4.11 23.29
C ASP A 286 -8.92 2.76 23.35
N THR A 287 -8.51 2.23 22.20
CA THR A 287 -7.89 0.90 22.09
C THR A 287 -6.46 0.90 22.61
N LEU A 288 -6.11 -0.15 23.35
CA LEU A 288 -4.73 -0.50 23.67
C LEU A 288 -4.26 -1.60 22.73
N PHE A 289 -3.40 -1.22 21.78
CA PHE A 289 -2.71 -2.14 20.89
C PHE A 289 -1.65 -2.93 21.64
N THR A 290 -1.25 -4.06 21.08
CA THR A 290 -0.23 -4.94 21.66
C THR A 290 0.85 -5.20 20.63
N ASP A 291 2.11 -4.91 20.97
CA ASP A 291 3.25 -5.18 20.09
C ASP A 291 3.63 -6.68 20.06
N ALA A 292 4.60 -7.05 19.23
CA ALA A 292 5.09 -8.43 19.10
C ALA A 292 5.68 -9.00 20.41
N ASP A 293 6.13 -8.14 21.33
CA ASP A 293 6.67 -8.50 22.63
C ASP A 293 5.59 -8.58 23.73
N GLY A 294 4.34 -8.24 23.40
CA GLY A 294 3.20 -8.26 24.30
C GLY A 294 3.02 -6.98 25.12
N ASN A 295 3.75 -5.90 24.83
CA ASN A 295 3.57 -4.61 25.50
C ASN A 295 2.38 -3.86 24.92
N GLN A 296 1.65 -3.16 25.79
CA GLN A 296 0.49 -2.38 25.37
C GLN A 296 0.86 -0.92 25.07
N PHE A 297 0.33 -0.37 23.99
CA PHE A 297 0.51 1.02 23.59
C PHE A 297 -0.78 1.63 23.02
N GLN A 298 -0.83 2.96 22.91
CA GLN A 298 -1.93 3.70 22.29
C GLN A 298 -1.45 4.25 20.95
N ASP A 299 -2.27 4.11 19.91
CA ASP A 299 -2.06 4.76 18.62
C ASP A 299 -3.30 5.58 18.26
N PRO A 300 -3.35 6.87 18.67
CA PRO A 300 -4.51 7.71 18.42
C PRO A 300 -4.79 7.93 16.92
N ALA A 301 -3.75 7.90 16.07
CA ALA A 301 -3.94 8.12 14.63
C ALA A 301 -4.69 6.95 13.97
N ARG A 302 -4.41 5.72 14.43
CA ARG A 302 -5.05 4.49 13.99
C ARG A 302 -6.41 4.22 14.66
N ASP A 303 -6.55 4.61 15.93
CA ASP A 303 -7.67 4.21 16.79
C ASP A 303 -8.96 5.03 16.57
N SER A 304 -8.82 6.28 16.14
CA SER A 304 -9.97 7.12 15.82
C SER A 304 -10.39 6.91 14.37
N LEU A 305 -11.68 7.09 14.08
CA LEU A 305 -12.20 6.94 12.73
C LEU A 305 -13.41 7.82 12.45
N ILE A 306 -13.72 8.03 11.18
CA ILE A 306 -14.99 8.59 10.73
C ILE A 306 -15.60 7.73 9.62
N HIS A 307 -16.92 7.52 9.69
CA HIS A 307 -17.64 6.79 8.65
C HIS A 307 -17.92 7.68 7.44
N LEU A 308 -17.44 7.27 6.26
CA LEU A 308 -17.74 7.90 4.96
C LEU A 308 -19.09 7.42 4.41
N GLN A 309 -19.49 6.20 4.77
CA GLN A 309 -20.71 5.53 4.31
C GLN A 309 -21.41 4.86 5.49
N TYR A 310 -22.08 5.64 6.34
CA TYR A 310 -22.71 5.06 7.52
C TYR A 310 -23.77 4.01 7.14
N PRO A 311 -23.80 2.83 7.81
CA PRO A 311 -24.75 1.77 7.48
C PRO A 311 -26.20 2.25 7.52
N THR A 312 -27.03 1.76 6.59
CA THR A 312 -28.45 2.13 6.49
C THR A 312 -29.36 0.98 6.92
N GLY A 313 -30.67 1.23 7.06
CA GLY A 313 -31.64 0.19 7.35
C GLY A 313 -31.64 -0.28 8.81
N THR A 314 -31.61 -1.60 9.03
CA THR A 314 -31.64 -2.19 10.39
C THR A 314 -30.35 -2.02 11.18
N ASP A 315 -29.28 -1.61 10.48
CA ASP A 315 -27.92 -1.58 11.01
C ASP A 315 -27.49 -0.15 11.43
N VAL A 316 -28.46 0.77 11.55
CA VAL A 316 -28.23 2.12 12.09
C VAL A 316 -28.16 2.06 13.62
N PHE A 317 -26.94 2.09 14.16
CA PHE A 317 -26.70 2.09 15.61
C PHE A 317 -26.64 3.49 16.26
N ASN A 318 -26.55 4.56 15.46
CA ASN A 318 -26.60 5.95 15.92
C ASN A 318 -27.70 6.73 15.19
N ALA A 319 -28.74 7.13 15.91
CA ALA A 319 -29.89 7.84 15.35
C ALA A 319 -29.59 9.26 14.85
N THR A 320 -28.41 9.82 15.18
CA THR A 320 -27.97 11.13 14.71
C THR A 320 -26.90 11.05 13.63
N ALA A 321 -26.50 9.85 13.20
CA ALA A 321 -25.51 9.69 12.14
C ALA A 321 -26.04 10.25 10.82
N GLU A 322 -25.15 10.84 10.04
CA GLU A 322 -25.41 11.22 8.66
C GLU A 322 -25.28 9.99 7.77
N LEU A 323 -26.33 9.69 7.00
CA LEU A 323 -26.44 8.47 6.19
C LEU A 323 -26.14 8.71 4.71
N THR A 324 -25.99 9.97 4.31
CA THR A 324 -25.59 10.34 2.95
C THR A 324 -24.11 9.98 2.77
N PRO A 325 -23.75 9.18 1.74
CA PRO A 325 -22.35 8.93 1.42
C PRO A 325 -21.59 10.24 1.23
N ALA A 326 -20.40 10.30 1.82
CA ALA A 326 -19.60 11.50 1.88
C ALA A 326 -18.21 11.31 1.28
N ALA A 327 -17.61 12.44 0.94
CA ALA A 327 -16.24 12.58 0.49
C ALA A 327 -15.58 13.70 1.29
N TRP A 328 -14.26 13.71 1.34
CA TRP A 328 -13.45 14.75 1.98
C TRP A 328 -12.69 15.54 0.93
N GLU A 329 -12.62 16.85 1.11
CA GLU A 329 -11.97 17.78 0.20
C GLU A 329 -10.96 18.62 0.97
N TYR A 330 -9.80 18.89 0.35
CA TYR A 330 -8.77 19.76 0.88
C TYR A 330 -8.18 20.64 -0.23
N ASP A 331 -8.22 21.96 -0.06
CA ASP A 331 -7.61 22.93 -0.95
C ASP A 331 -6.09 22.71 -0.97
N LEU A 332 -5.60 22.17 -2.09
CA LEU A 332 -4.21 21.80 -2.29
C LEU A 332 -3.71 22.33 -3.63
N ALA A 333 -2.56 22.99 -3.62
CA ALA A 333 -1.98 23.47 -4.87
C ALA A 333 -1.73 22.29 -5.82
N ASN A 334 -1.95 22.50 -7.12
CA ASN A 334 -1.59 21.50 -8.12
C ASN A 334 -0.13 21.09 -7.98
N GLY A 335 0.12 19.79 -8.10
CA GLY A 335 1.43 19.20 -7.89
C GLY A 335 1.31 17.72 -7.64
N GLN A 336 2.46 17.09 -7.43
CA GLN A 336 2.55 15.67 -7.15
C GLN A 336 2.82 15.45 -5.66
N TYR A 337 2.05 14.55 -5.06
CA TYR A 337 2.08 14.27 -3.62
C TYR A 337 2.14 12.77 -3.38
N GLU A 338 2.95 12.35 -2.42
CA GLU A 338 2.78 11.04 -1.81
C GLU A 338 1.64 11.15 -0.80
N VAL A 339 0.63 10.30 -0.95
CA VAL A 339 -0.57 10.29 -0.11
C VAL A 339 -0.70 8.94 0.54
N THR A 340 -0.71 8.92 1.87
CA THR A 340 -0.95 7.72 2.68
C THR A 340 -2.27 7.83 3.40
N VAL A 341 -3.10 6.78 3.37
CA VAL A 341 -4.39 6.72 4.06
C VAL A 341 -4.49 5.45 4.89
N GLY A 342 -5.09 5.55 6.08
CA GLY A 342 -5.37 4.40 6.95
C GLY A 342 -6.86 4.17 7.14
N VAL A 343 -7.30 2.92 7.09
CA VAL A 343 -8.69 2.51 7.36
C VAL A 343 -8.76 1.31 8.32
N GLY A 344 -9.88 1.20 9.04
CA GLY A 344 -10.15 0.09 9.95
C GLY A 344 -10.95 0.49 11.18
N ASP A 345 -11.23 -0.51 12.02
CA ASP A 345 -11.91 -0.37 13.31
C ASP A 345 -11.53 -1.55 14.20
N SER A 346 -10.97 -1.27 15.38
CA SER A 346 -10.57 -2.27 16.36
C SER A 346 -11.75 -3.11 16.88
N ASP A 347 -12.95 -2.54 16.85
CA ASP A 347 -14.13 -3.16 17.46
C ASP A 347 -14.99 -3.92 16.44
N PHE A 348 -14.87 -3.61 15.14
CA PHE A 348 -15.83 -4.05 14.12
C PHE A 348 -15.20 -4.43 12.78
N SER A 349 -15.36 -5.70 12.40
CA SER A 349 -14.97 -6.27 11.11
C SER A 349 -16.12 -6.34 10.08
N ASP A 350 -17.03 -5.37 10.11
CA ASP A 350 -18.32 -5.37 9.41
C ASP A 350 -18.34 -4.48 8.17
N SER A 351 -17.20 -4.32 7.51
CA SER A 351 -17.01 -3.33 6.45
C SER A 351 -16.23 -3.90 5.28
N ASN A 352 -16.42 -3.30 4.12
CA ASN A 352 -15.51 -3.42 2.99
C ASN A 352 -14.97 -2.02 2.70
N HIS A 353 -13.78 -1.73 3.22
CA HIS A 353 -13.16 -0.42 3.13
C HIS A 353 -12.63 -0.18 1.73
N VAL A 354 -13.08 0.91 1.12
CA VAL A 354 -12.52 1.46 -0.12
C VAL A 354 -12.21 2.93 0.09
N ILE A 355 -11.05 3.36 -0.39
CA ILE A 355 -10.63 4.76 -0.44
C ILE A 355 -10.10 5.05 -1.83
N ASN A 356 -10.62 6.09 -2.45
CA ASN A 356 -10.09 6.67 -3.68
C ASN A 356 -9.60 8.09 -3.40
N VAL A 357 -8.46 8.49 -3.99
CA VAL A 357 -7.88 9.82 -3.93
C VAL A 357 -7.70 10.34 -5.36
N GLU A 358 -8.25 11.52 -5.67
CA GLU A 358 -8.26 12.08 -7.02
C GLU A 358 -8.87 11.13 -8.10
N GLY A 359 -9.76 10.22 -7.67
CA GLY A 359 -10.36 9.19 -8.52
C GLY A 359 -9.50 7.95 -8.73
N GLU A 360 -8.27 7.92 -8.21
CA GLU A 360 -7.42 6.73 -8.16
C GLU A 360 -7.72 5.96 -6.88
N SER A 361 -7.87 4.63 -6.95
CA SER A 361 -8.08 3.85 -5.72
C SER A 361 -6.76 3.79 -4.93
N LEU A 362 -6.79 3.93 -3.62
CA LEU A 362 -5.64 3.61 -2.75
C LEU A 362 -5.91 2.33 -1.98
N ILE A 363 -7.17 2.11 -1.59
CA ILE A 363 -7.62 0.89 -0.94
C ILE A 363 -8.78 0.37 -1.76
N ALA A 364 -8.59 -0.74 -2.48
CA ALA A 364 -9.53 -1.28 -3.47
C ALA A 364 -10.57 -2.27 -2.90
N GLY A 365 -10.66 -2.36 -1.57
CA GLY A 365 -11.52 -3.30 -0.87
C GLY A 365 -10.75 -4.06 0.20
N PHE A 366 -10.96 -3.66 1.46
CA PHE A 366 -10.41 -4.33 2.62
C PHE A 366 -11.53 -4.74 3.58
N THR A 367 -11.65 -6.05 3.80
CA THR A 367 -12.56 -6.59 4.83
C THR A 367 -11.73 -6.97 6.05
N PRO A 368 -11.88 -6.28 7.19
CA PRO A 368 -11.09 -6.60 8.37
C PRO A 368 -11.34 -8.03 8.87
N THR A 369 -10.32 -8.65 9.44
CA THR A 369 -10.42 -9.92 10.16
C THR A 369 -10.15 -9.69 11.63
N ALA A 370 -11.19 -9.82 12.47
CA ALA A 370 -11.11 -9.57 13.91
C ALA A 370 -9.98 -10.36 14.58
N GLY A 371 -9.12 -9.67 15.31
CA GLY A 371 -7.94 -10.22 16.00
C GLY A 371 -6.81 -10.73 15.10
N ALA A 372 -6.89 -10.51 13.78
CA ALA A 372 -5.82 -10.85 12.84
C ALA A 372 -5.34 -9.61 12.07
N GLN A 373 -6.24 -8.95 11.33
CA GLN A 373 -5.94 -7.75 10.56
C GLN A 373 -7.15 -6.82 10.60
N GLU A 374 -7.13 -5.88 11.55
CA GLU A 374 -8.25 -4.96 11.81
C GLU A 374 -8.12 -3.63 11.06
N PHE A 375 -6.92 -3.35 10.58
CA PHE A 375 -6.53 -2.11 9.91
C PHE A 375 -5.69 -2.43 8.68
N THR A 376 -5.70 -1.51 7.73
CA THR A 376 -4.75 -1.46 6.62
C THR A 376 -4.45 0.00 6.31
N GLU A 377 -3.26 0.25 5.79
CA GLU A 377 -2.92 1.52 5.16
C GLU A 377 -2.54 1.28 3.70
N ALA A 378 -2.41 2.35 2.94
CA ALA A 378 -1.88 2.32 1.58
C ALA A 378 -1.30 3.69 1.24
N SER A 379 -0.22 3.71 0.46
CA SER A 379 0.45 4.92 -0.03
C SER A 379 0.54 4.91 -1.55
N SER A 380 0.32 6.06 -2.18
CA SER A 380 0.53 6.23 -3.62
C SER A 380 0.94 7.67 -3.96
N ILE A 381 1.54 7.84 -5.14
CA ILE A 381 1.84 9.14 -5.72
C ILE A 381 0.61 9.64 -6.48
N ILE A 382 0.07 10.80 -6.08
CA ILE A 382 -1.15 11.39 -6.59
C ILE A 382 -0.88 12.74 -7.23
N ASP A 383 -1.41 12.94 -8.44
CA ASP A 383 -1.37 14.21 -9.15
C ASP A 383 -2.62 15.05 -8.88
N VAL A 384 -2.46 16.15 -8.14
CA VAL A 384 -3.53 17.13 -7.93
C VAL A 384 -3.53 18.13 -9.07
N ASN A 385 -4.67 18.28 -9.75
CA ASN A 385 -4.76 19.05 -11.00
C ASN A 385 -5.81 20.15 -11.02
N ASP A 386 -6.71 20.20 -10.06
CA ASP A 386 -7.83 21.15 -10.03
C ASP A 386 -7.78 22.14 -8.85
N GLY A 387 -6.74 22.04 -8.02
CA GLY A 387 -6.54 22.88 -6.84
C GLY A 387 -7.13 22.30 -5.56
N ARG A 388 -7.61 21.05 -5.58
CA ARG A 388 -8.07 20.32 -4.41
C ARG A 388 -7.65 18.85 -4.46
N LEU A 389 -7.44 18.27 -3.29
CA LEU A 389 -7.36 16.84 -3.10
C LEU A 389 -8.71 16.33 -2.62
N THR A 390 -9.23 15.33 -3.31
CA THR A 390 -10.54 14.69 -3.10
C THR A 390 -10.34 13.27 -2.62
N ILE A 391 -10.97 12.90 -1.52
CA ILE A 391 -11.06 11.53 -1.02
C ILE A 391 -12.51 11.07 -1.05
N ASP A 392 -12.79 9.90 -1.62
CA ASP A 392 -14.10 9.26 -1.55
C ASP A 392 -14.00 7.77 -1.20
N ALA A 393 -15.16 7.16 -0.94
CA ALA A 393 -15.30 5.74 -0.65
C ALA A 393 -16.14 4.98 -1.70
N ILE A 394 -16.24 5.50 -2.93
CA ILE A 394 -17.02 4.87 -4.02
C ILE A 394 -16.51 3.43 -4.22
N GLY A 395 -17.43 2.47 -4.14
CA GLY A 395 -17.12 1.03 -4.26
C GLY A 395 -17.01 0.30 -2.92
N GLY A 396 -16.86 1.04 -1.82
CA GLY A 396 -16.87 0.52 -0.46
C GLY A 396 -18.26 0.28 0.11
N ASP A 397 -18.28 -0.31 1.30
CA ASP A 397 -19.42 -0.34 2.20
C ASP A 397 -18.94 -0.14 3.63
N ASN A 398 -19.56 0.81 4.34
CA ASN A 398 -19.17 1.16 5.71
C ASN A 398 -17.68 1.54 5.85
N THR A 399 -17.11 2.26 4.86
CA THR A 399 -15.72 2.73 4.96
C THR A 399 -15.52 3.62 6.19
N LYS A 400 -14.46 3.34 6.95
CA LYS A 400 -14.04 4.04 8.16
C LYS A 400 -12.61 4.52 7.96
N LEU A 401 -12.44 5.83 7.78
CA LEU A 401 -11.13 6.45 7.56
C LEU A 401 -10.54 6.88 8.91
N ASN A 402 -9.28 6.51 9.16
CA ASN A 402 -8.55 6.84 10.39
C ASN A 402 -7.69 8.08 10.23
N PHE A 403 -6.84 8.11 9.20
CA PHE A 403 -5.93 9.22 8.94
C PHE A 403 -5.65 9.38 7.44
N ILE A 404 -5.12 10.56 7.08
CA ILE A 404 -4.44 10.82 5.82
C ILE A 404 -3.17 11.63 6.08
N GLU A 405 -2.11 11.31 5.34
CA GLU A 405 -0.86 12.04 5.28
C GLU A 405 -0.58 12.44 3.83
N ILE A 406 -0.16 13.67 3.61
CA ILE A 406 0.09 14.23 2.28
C ILE A 406 1.46 14.88 2.30
N ALA A 407 2.41 14.30 1.58
CA ALA A 407 3.78 14.77 1.46
C ALA A 407 4.03 15.31 0.04
N SER A 408 4.49 16.55 -0.07
CA SER A 408 4.82 17.11 -1.39
C SER A 408 6.10 16.49 -1.93
N LEU A 409 6.06 15.98 -3.16
CA LEU A 409 7.22 15.42 -3.85
C LEU A 409 7.98 16.47 -4.69
N ASP A 410 7.40 17.65 -4.87
CA ASP A 410 8.05 18.77 -5.52
C ASP A 410 9.14 19.38 -4.62
N VAL A 411 10.35 18.87 -4.76
CA VAL A 411 11.53 19.38 -4.06
C VAL A 411 11.87 20.80 -4.53
N GLY A 412 11.44 21.81 -3.77
CA GLY A 412 12.14 23.10 -3.70
C GLY A 412 11.62 24.26 -4.55
N GLY A 413 10.54 24.89 -4.10
CA GLY A 413 10.19 26.27 -4.46
C GLY A 413 10.93 27.29 -3.59
N GLY A 414 12.26 27.39 -3.74
CA GLY A 414 13.03 28.47 -3.14
C GLY A 414 12.57 29.84 -3.64
N ILE A 415 12.32 30.74 -2.68
CA ILE A 415 12.06 32.17 -2.86
C ILE A 415 12.98 32.79 -3.93
N ILE A 416 12.40 33.56 -4.86
CA ILE A 416 13.10 34.66 -5.55
C ILE A 416 12.30 35.94 -5.40
#